data_AF-A0A2W3ZUD8-F1
#
_entry.id   AF-A0A2W3ZUD8-F1
#
_cell.length_a   1.000
_cell.length_b   1.000
_cell.length_c   1.000
_cell.angle_alpha   90.00
_cell.angle_beta   90.00
_cell.angle_gamma   90.00
#
_symmetry.space_group_name_H-M   'P 1'
#
loop_
_entity.id
_entity.type
_entity.pdbx_description
1 polymer ?
#
loop_
_entity_poly.entity_id
_entity_poly.type
_entity_poly.pdbx_seq_one_letter_code
_entity_poly.pdbx_strand_id
1 'polypeptide(L)'
;MFNKKVFKYVYITIFILWLIGIILTLNLMPIQDFGTLTYAQQVEAQKEYSIHYDLGILLIKISEVCFILVSLYLVFKWIIKRRN
;
A
#
# COMPACT_ATOMS: atom_id res chain seq x y z
N MET A 1 4.75 -12.46 26.34
CA MET A 1 6.00 -11.88 25.77
C MET A 1 5.72 -11.46 24.33
N PHE A 2 6.03 -10.21 23.93
CA PHE A 2 5.84 -9.80 22.52
C PHE A 2 6.84 -10.54 21.65
N ASN A 3 6.37 -11.36 20.70
CA ASN A 3 7.28 -11.93 19.71
C ASN A 3 7.59 -10.85 18.66
N LYS A 4 8.59 -10.02 18.94
CA LYS A 4 9.07 -8.96 18.05
C LYS A 4 9.34 -9.49 16.63
N LYS A 5 9.70 -10.77 16.50
CA LYS A 5 9.89 -11.43 15.20
C LYS A 5 8.59 -11.52 14.40
N VAL A 6 7.47 -11.87 15.03
CA VAL A 6 6.16 -11.99 14.36
C VAL A 6 5.72 -10.65 13.77
N PHE A 7 5.76 -9.56 14.56
CA PHE A 7 5.39 -8.23 14.05
C PHE A 7 6.32 -7.76 12.94
N LYS A 8 7.62 -8.07 13.03
CA LYS A 8 8.56 -7.80 11.93
C LYS A 8 8.12 -8.49 10.65
N TYR A 9 7.79 -9.78 10.70
CA TYR A 9 7.31 -10.50 9.52
C TYR A 9 5.99 -9.93 8.99
N VAL A 10 5.03 -9.60 9.86
CA VAL A 10 3.76 -8.98 9.47
C VAL A 10 3.99 -7.66 8.73
N TYR A 11 4.84 -6.77 9.25
CA TYR A 11 5.16 -5.51 8.58
C TYR A 11 5.90 -5.71 7.25
N ILE A 12 6.79 -6.71 7.17
CA ILE A 12 7.46 -7.07 5.91
C ILE A 12 6.42 -7.55 4.88
N THR A 13 5.48 -8.42 5.27
CA THR A 13 4.43 -8.89 4.38
C THR A 13 3.54 -7.74 3.89
N ILE A 14 3.14 -6.83 4.78
CA ILE A 14 2.39 -5.62 4.42
C ILE A 14 3.17 -4.78 3.40
N PHE A 15 4.45 -4.55 3.65
CA PHE A 15 5.32 -3.78 2.76
C PHE A 15 5.46 -4.43 1.39
N ILE A 16 5.64 -5.76 1.33
CA ILE A 16 5.72 -6.50 0.07
C ILE A 16 4.40 -6.39 -0.71
N LEU A 17 3.25 -6.54 -0.05
CA LEU A 17 1.94 -6.38 -0.69
C LEU A 17 1.75 -4.99 -1.28
N TRP A 18 2.14 -3.95 -0.52
CA TRP A 18 2.12 -2.58 -0.99
C TRP A 18 3.03 -2.37 -2.21
N LEU A 19 4.26 -2.89 -2.16
CA LEU A 19 5.23 -2.79 -3.25
C LEU A 19 4.73 -3.49 -4.52
N ILE A 20 4.16 -4.70 -4.39
CA ILE A 20 3.52 -5.40 -5.52
C ILE A 20 2.38 -4.55 -6.09
N GLY A 21 1.54 -3.97 -5.23
CA GLY A 21 0.48 -3.08 -5.64
C GLY A 21 0.99 -1.90 -6.47
N ILE A 22 2.08 -1.24 -6.02
CA ILE A 22 2.73 -0.17 -6.79
C ILE A 22 3.17 -0.66 -8.16
N ILE A 23 3.93 -1.77 -8.20
CA ILE A 23 4.46 -2.33 -9.45
C ILE A 23 3.32 -2.59 -10.44
N LEU A 24 2.19 -3.11 -9.98
CA LEU A 24 1.02 -3.36 -10.82
C LEU A 24 0.36 -2.07 -11.36
N THR A 25 0.46 -0.96 -10.63
CA THR A 25 -0.06 0.36 -11.04
C THR A 25 0.94 1.22 -11.84
N LEU A 26 2.19 0.78 -11.98
CA LEU A 26 3.19 1.52 -12.76
C LEU A 26 2.76 1.57 -14.22
N ASN A 27 2.77 2.78 -14.78
CA ASN A 27 2.61 2.99 -16.20
C ASN A 27 3.93 2.62 -16.89
N LEU A 28 3.88 1.64 -17.78
CA LEU A 28 5.06 1.16 -18.52
C LEU A 28 5.32 1.95 -19.81
N MET A 29 4.41 2.86 -20.19
CA MET A 29 4.54 3.69 -21.37
C MET A 29 5.04 5.11 -21.00
N PRO A 30 6.13 5.58 -21.64
CA PRO A 30 6.56 6.97 -21.48
C PRO A 30 5.57 7.89 -22.21
N ILE A 31 4.68 8.53 -21.44
CA ILE A 31 3.80 9.57 -21.96
C ILE A 31 4.59 10.87 -22.01
N GLN A 32 4.81 11.37 -23.22
CA GLN A 32 5.67 12.54 -23.48
C GLN A 32 5.04 13.86 -23.01
N ASP A 33 3.71 13.98 -23.04
CA ASP A 33 2.97 15.21 -22.71
C ASP A 33 2.08 15.07 -21.45
N PHE A 34 2.63 14.53 -20.36
CA PHE A 34 1.88 14.33 -19.11
C PHE A 34 1.27 15.63 -18.54
N GLY A 35 1.94 16.76 -18.78
CA GLY A 35 1.55 18.07 -18.25
C GLY A 35 0.35 18.72 -18.95
N THR A 36 -0.07 18.21 -20.11
CA THR A 36 -1.22 18.76 -20.85
C THR A 36 -2.51 17.97 -20.62
N LEU A 37 -2.43 16.80 -19.96
CA LEU A 37 -3.58 15.96 -19.64
C LEU A 37 -4.28 16.45 -18.37
N THR A 38 -5.61 16.42 -18.37
CA THR A 38 -6.40 16.58 -17.16
C THR A 38 -6.18 15.39 -16.21
N TYR A 39 -6.47 15.57 -14.92
CA TYR A 39 -6.35 14.47 -13.95
C TYR A 39 -7.14 13.21 -14.35
N ALA A 40 -8.36 13.39 -14.89
CA ALA A 40 -9.18 12.28 -15.36
C ALA A 40 -8.50 11.50 -16.48
N GLN A 41 -7.92 12.20 -17.45
CA GLN A 41 -7.19 11.58 -18.57
C GLN A 41 -5.89 10.90 -18.11
N GLN A 42 -5.20 11.45 -17.11
CA GLN A 42 -4.04 10.81 -16.51
C GLN A 42 -4.40 9.48 -15.85
N VAL A 43 -5.54 9.42 -15.14
CA VAL A 43 -6.04 8.19 -14.51
C VAL A 43 -6.47 7.17 -15.56
N GLU A 44 -7.15 7.60 -16.62
CA GLU A 44 -7.52 6.71 -17.73
C GLU A 44 -6.29 6.13 -18.44
N ALA A 45 -5.32 6.97 -18.78
CA ALA A 45 -4.07 6.52 -19.38
C ALA A 45 -3.31 5.56 -18.44
N GLN A 46 -3.29 5.85 -17.14
CA GLN A 46 -2.68 4.94 -16.16
C GLN A 46 -3.42 3.60 -16.09
N LYS A 47 -4.75 3.60 -16.18
CA LYS A 47 -5.55 2.36 -16.22
C LYS A 47 -5.22 1.52 -17.44
N GLU A 48 -5.10 2.15 -18.60
CA GLU A 48 -4.82 1.48 -19.88
C GLU A 48 -3.41 0.88 -19.94
N TYR A 49 -2.40 1.62 -19.48
CA TYR A 49 -0.99 1.23 -19.65
C TYR A 49 -0.34 0.61 -18.42
N SER A 50 -1.10 0.41 -17.35
CA SER A 50 -0.64 -0.35 -16.18
C SER A 50 -0.69 -1.86 -16.44
N ILE A 51 0.08 -2.63 -15.66
CA ILE A 51 0.02 -4.10 -15.70
C ILE A 51 -1.36 -4.58 -15.26
N HIS A 52 -1.85 -4.06 -14.13
CA HIS A 52 -3.18 -4.38 -13.61
C HIS A 52 -3.65 -3.33 -12.59
N TYR A 53 -4.11 -2.16 -13.06
CA TYR A 53 -4.49 -1.02 -12.22
C TYR A 53 -5.38 -1.39 -11.04
N ASP A 54 -6.52 -2.02 -11.30
CA ASP A 54 -7.54 -2.27 -10.27
C ASP A 54 -7.03 -3.21 -9.17
N LEU A 55 -6.28 -4.25 -9.55
CA LEU A 55 -5.63 -5.17 -8.61
C LEU A 55 -4.54 -4.45 -7.83
N GLY A 56 -3.73 -3.62 -8.49
CA GLY A 56 -2.68 -2.84 -7.84
C GLY A 56 -3.24 -1.89 -6.77
N ILE A 57 -4.28 -1.12 -7.11
CA ILE A 57 -4.98 -0.24 -6.17
C ILE A 57 -5.61 -1.04 -5.02
N LEU A 58 -6.19 -2.20 -5.30
CA LEU A 58 -6.75 -3.07 -4.26
C LEU A 58 -5.67 -3.54 -3.28
N LEU A 59 -4.52 -4.00 -3.77
CA LEU A 59 -3.41 -4.44 -2.91
C LEU A 59 -2.84 -3.30 -2.07
N ILE A 60 -2.71 -2.09 -2.64
CA ILE A 60 -2.29 -0.89 -1.90
C ILE A 60 -3.28 -0.62 -0.77
N LYS A 61 -4.58 -0.53 -1.05
CA LYS A 61 -5.61 -0.25 -0.04
C LYS A 61 -5.65 -1.31 1.06
N ILE A 62 -5.56 -2.60 0.71
CA ILE A 62 -5.52 -3.69 1.70
C ILE A 62 -4.28 -3.55 2.59
N SER A 63 -3.12 -3.26 2.00
CA SER A 63 -1.88 -3.10 2.76
C SER A 63 -1.94 -1.91 3.73
N GLU A 64 -2.54 -0.80 3.32
CA GLU A 64 -2.75 0.39 4.16
C GLU A 64 -3.68 0.08 5.33
N VAL A 65 -4.83 -0.56 5.07
CA VAL A 65 -5.77 -0.97 6.13
C VAL A 65 -5.09 -1.91 7.12
N CYS A 66 -4.37 -2.92 6.64
CA CYS A 66 -3.62 -3.83 7.50
C CYS A 66 -2.55 -3.10 8.33
N PHE A 67 -1.83 -2.16 7.72
CA PHE A 67 -0.82 -1.35 8.42
C PHE A 67 -1.43 -0.55 9.57
N ILE A 68 -2.57 0.11 9.32
CA ILE A 68 -3.30 0.89 10.33
C ILE A 68 -3.76 -0.01 11.47
N LEU A 69 -4.41 -1.14 11.17
CA LEU A 69 -4.93 -2.05 12.18
C LEU A 69 -3.83 -2.63 13.08
N VAL A 70 -2.72 -3.08 12.49
CA VAL A 70 -1.57 -3.63 13.25
C VAL A 70 -0.94 -2.54 14.12
N SER A 71 -0.81 -1.32 13.60
CA SER A 71 -0.21 -0.20 14.34
C SER A 71 -1.11 0.24 15.50
N LEU A 72 -2.43 0.36 15.28
CA LEU A 72 -3.41 0.65 16.33
C LEU A 72 -3.39 -0.41 17.43
N TYR A 73 -3.35 -1.69 17.06
CA TYR A 73 -3.24 -2.78 18.03
C TYR A 73 -1.98 -2.65 18.90
N LEU A 74 -0.83 -2.35 18.29
CA LEU A 74 0.43 -2.16 19.03
C LEU A 74 0.38 -0.96 19.98
N VAL A 75 -0.19 0.15 19.53
CA VAL A 75 -0.38 1.35 20.36
C VAL A 75 -1.30 1.05 21.55
N PHE A 76 -2.46 0.44 21.31
CA PHE A 76 -3.41 0.07 22.36
C PHE A 76 -2.78 -0.84 23.42
N LYS A 77 -2.03 -1.86 22.97
CA LYS A 77 -1.33 -2.80 23.86
C LYS A 77 -0.20 -2.13 24.63
N TRP A 78 0.50 -1.17 24.03
CA TRP A 78 1.52 -0.36 24.71
C TRP A 78 0.90 0.50 25.82
N ILE A 79 -0.26 1.13 25.55
CA ILE A 79 -1.01 1.91 26.54
C ILE A 79 -1.42 1.03 27.73
N ILE A 80 -2.02 -0.14 27.49
CA ILE A 80 -2.40 -1.07 28.57
C ILE A 80 -1.20 -1.49 29.40
N LYS A 81 -0.09 -1.86 28.76
CA LYS A 81 1.13 -2.26 29.46
C LYS A 81 1.70 -1.15 30.34
N ARG A 82 1.46 0.13 30.01
CA ARG A 82 1.95 1.27 30.81
C ARG A 82 1.05 1.59 32.01
N ARG A 83 -0.22 1.17 31.97
CA ARG A 83 -1.20 1.39 33.05
C ARG A 83 -1.16 0.32 34.15
N ASN A 84 -0.68 -0.88 33.80
CA ASN A 84 -0.45 -2.00 34.74
C ASN A 84 1.01 -2.05 35.16
#